data_AF-A0A5J4QRD1-F1
#
_entry.id   AF-A0A5J4QRD1-F1
#
_cell.length_a   1.000
_cell.length_b   1.000
_cell.length_c   1.000
_cell.angle_alpha   90.00
_cell.angle_beta   90.00
_cell.angle_gamma   90.00
#
_symmetry.space_group_name_H-M   'P 1'
#
loop_
_entity.id
_entity.type
_entity.pdbx_description
1 polymer ?
#
loop_
_entity_poly.entity_id
_entity_poly.type
_entity_poly.pdbx_seq_one_letter_code
_entity_poly.pdbx_strand_id
1 'polypeptide(L)'
;MRYLPAEWDLQSGIQLTWPHAGTDWNDMLTEVKECFTCIAREIAKRERLLIVTPEPEEVKRELLPEINIGNVCFFPCPTNDTWARDHGAITVWENH
;
A
#
# COMPACT_ATOMS: atom_id res chain seq x y z
N MET A 1 -27.31 -4.02 -11.75
CA MET A 1 -27.32 -4.38 -10.30
C MET A 1 -25.96 -4.01 -9.73
N ARG A 2 -25.89 -3.46 -8.51
CA ARG A 2 -24.63 -3.07 -7.85
C ARG A 2 -24.32 -3.97 -6.66
N TYR A 3 -23.07 -4.38 -6.49
CA TYR A 3 -22.64 -5.15 -5.32
C TYR A 3 -21.17 -4.89 -4.97
N LEU A 4 -20.84 -5.08 -3.69
CA LEU A 4 -19.47 -5.10 -3.18
C LEU A 4 -18.91 -6.50 -3.43
N PRO A 5 -17.91 -6.68 -4.34
CA PRO A 5 -17.25 -7.97 -4.50
C PRO A 5 -16.60 -8.42 -3.20
N ALA A 6 -16.51 -9.73 -3.01
CA ALA A 6 -15.87 -10.28 -1.82
C ALA A 6 -14.35 -10.14 -1.92
N GLU A 7 -13.66 -10.22 -0.79
CA GLU A 7 -12.19 -10.08 -0.77
C GLU A 7 -11.46 -11.21 -1.53
N TRP A 8 -12.10 -12.36 -1.74
CA TRP A 8 -11.55 -13.46 -2.53
C TRP A 8 -11.86 -13.40 -4.03
N ASP A 9 -12.61 -12.38 -4.49
CA ASP A 9 -12.78 -12.15 -5.93
C ASP A 9 -11.47 -11.65 -6.57
N LEU A 10 -11.38 -11.73 -7.90
CA LEU A 10 -10.18 -11.28 -8.63
C LEU A 10 -9.93 -9.78 -8.39
N GLN A 11 -8.72 -9.45 -7.92
CA GLN A 11 -8.32 -8.10 -7.58
C GLN A 11 -7.39 -7.50 -8.64
N SER A 12 -7.44 -6.18 -8.82
CA SER A 12 -6.48 -5.45 -9.66
C SER A 12 -5.17 -5.12 -8.93
N GLY A 13 -5.16 -5.24 -7.59
CA GLY A 13 -4.03 -4.91 -6.72
C GLY A 13 -4.46 -4.44 -5.34
N ILE A 14 -3.47 -4.28 -4.45
CA ILE A 14 -3.62 -3.81 -3.07
C ILE A 14 -3.10 -2.38 -2.92
N GLN A 15 -3.73 -1.59 -2.04
CA GLN A 15 -3.22 -0.30 -1.59
C GLN A 15 -2.63 -0.42 -0.18
N LEU A 16 -1.44 0.15 0.03
CA LEU A 16 -0.87 0.45 1.34
C LEU A 16 -0.62 1.95 1.47
N THR A 17 -0.84 2.48 2.68
CA THR A 17 -0.38 3.81 3.06
C THR A 17 0.90 3.66 3.87
N TRP A 18 1.99 4.23 3.39
CA TRP A 18 3.33 3.94 3.93
C TRP A 18 3.61 4.70 5.24
N PRO A 19 4.23 4.07 6.25
CA PRO A 19 4.67 4.77 7.45
C PRO A 19 5.77 5.80 7.14
N HIS A 20 5.69 6.97 7.76
CA HIS A 20 6.69 8.04 7.64
C HIS A 20 6.83 8.81 8.97
N ALA A 21 7.89 9.62 9.08
CA ALA A 21 8.22 10.37 10.30
C ALA A 21 7.16 11.41 10.72
N GLY A 22 6.22 11.73 9.84
CA GLY A 22 5.09 12.63 10.10
C GLY A 22 3.86 11.95 10.73
N THR A 23 3.98 10.69 11.14
CA THR A 23 2.92 9.90 11.78
C THR A 23 3.33 9.51 13.20
N ASP A 24 2.40 8.94 13.96
CA ASP A 24 2.66 8.43 15.32
C ASP A 24 3.70 7.30 15.36
N TRP A 25 4.06 6.74 14.21
CA TRP A 25 5.09 5.71 14.08
C TRP A 25 6.53 6.22 14.23
N ASN A 26 6.76 7.54 14.28
CA ASN A 26 8.09 8.13 14.24
C ASN A 26 9.09 7.49 15.25
N ASP A 27 8.64 7.21 16.47
CA ASP A 27 9.50 6.66 17.54
C ASP A 27 9.93 5.21 17.30
N MET A 28 9.25 4.48 16.41
CA MET A 28 9.54 3.10 16.02
C MET A 28 9.53 2.91 14.49
N LEU A 29 9.91 3.97 13.76
CA LEU A 29 9.74 4.03 12.31
C LEU A 29 10.46 2.91 11.58
N THR A 30 11.66 2.53 12.05
CA THR A 30 12.43 1.43 11.48
C THR A 30 11.67 0.10 11.60
N GLU A 31 11.17 -0.23 12.79
CA GLU A 31 10.47 -1.50 13.05
C GLU A 31 9.18 -1.61 12.21
N VAL A 32 8.39 -0.52 12.14
CA VAL A 32 7.18 -0.53 11.32
C VAL A 32 7.51 -0.58 9.82
N LYS A 33 8.55 0.11 9.35
CA LYS A 33 8.98 0.05 7.93
C LYS A 33 9.44 -1.37 7.56
N GLU A 34 10.11 -2.09 8.46
CA GLU A 34 10.48 -3.49 8.26
C GLU A 34 9.24 -4.40 8.12
N CYS A 35 8.23 -4.19 8.97
CA CYS A 35 6.95 -4.89 8.88
C CYS A 35 6.23 -4.60 7.56
N PHE A 36 6.11 -3.33 7.18
CA PHE A 36 5.48 -2.91 5.92
C PHE A 36 6.25 -3.42 4.70
N THR A 37 7.57 -3.49 4.77
CA THR A 37 8.41 -4.08 3.73
C THR A 37 8.12 -5.57 3.56
N CYS A 38 7.91 -6.31 4.66
CA CYS A 38 7.51 -7.72 4.60
C CYS A 38 6.14 -7.90 3.94
N ILE A 39 5.16 -7.07 4.29
CA ILE A 39 3.81 -7.09 3.68
C ILE A 39 3.91 -6.76 2.18
N ALA A 40 4.61 -5.67 1.84
CA ALA A 40 4.80 -5.24 0.46
C ALA A 40 5.48 -6.31 -0.40
N ARG A 41 6.49 -7.01 0.16
CA ARG A 41 7.19 -8.11 -0.50
C ARG A 41 6.23 -9.24 -0.89
N GLU A 42 5.33 -9.62 0.02
CA GLU A 42 4.41 -10.73 -0.24
C GLU A 42 3.29 -10.34 -1.22
N ILE A 43 2.79 -9.11 -1.16
CA ILE A 43 1.82 -8.60 -2.14
C ILE A 43 2.46 -8.54 -3.53
N ALA A 44 3.62 -7.89 -3.66
CA ALA A 44 4.28 -7.65 -4.94
C ALA A 44 4.71 -8.95 -5.67
N LYS A 45 4.78 -10.09 -4.98
CA LYS A 45 4.98 -11.41 -5.60
C LYS A 45 3.75 -11.94 -6.34
N ARG A 46 2.54 -11.47 -6.00
CA ARG A 46 1.26 -12.05 -6.44
C ARG A 46 0.45 -11.08 -7.30
N GLU A 47 0.48 -9.80 -6.95
CA GLU A 47 -0.34 -8.78 -7.60
C GLU A 47 0.32 -7.40 -7.55
N ARG A 48 -0.35 -6.42 -8.15
CA ARG A 48 0.11 -5.03 -8.19
C ARG A 48 -0.07 -4.39 -6.81
N LEU A 49 0.94 -3.65 -6.38
CA LEU A 49 0.92 -2.90 -5.12
C LEU A 49 0.95 -1.40 -5.40
N LEU A 50 -0.04 -0.67 -4.89
CA LEU A 50 -0.03 0.78 -4.80
C LEU A 50 0.44 1.21 -3.42
N ILE A 51 1.53 1.97 -3.35
CA ILE A 51 2.02 2.60 -2.13
C ILE A 51 1.73 4.10 -2.19
N VAL A 52 0.88 4.55 -1.27
CA VAL A 52 0.56 5.97 -1.07
C VAL A 52 1.48 6.51 0.01
N THR A 53 2.19 7.60 -0.29
CA THR A 53 3.18 8.18 0.63
C THR A 53 3.46 9.64 0.27
N PRO A 54 3.81 10.52 1.22
CA PRO A 54 4.32 11.84 0.88
C PRO A 54 5.70 11.80 0.19
N GLU A 55 6.45 10.70 0.32
CA GLU A 55 7.88 10.62 -0.03
C GLU A 55 8.21 9.45 -0.99
N PRO A 56 7.60 9.39 -2.19
CA PRO A 56 7.66 8.20 -3.06
C PRO A 56 9.08 7.79 -3.48
N GLU A 57 9.98 8.75 -3.73
CA GLU A 57 11.35 8.44 -4.13
C GLU A 57 12.18 7.86 -2.98
N GLU A 58 11.90 8.21 -1.73
CA GLU A 58 12.57 7.61 -0.58
C GLU A 58 12.12 6.16 -0.40
N VAL A 59 10.80 5.95 -0.34
CA VAL A 59 10.23 4.61 -0.19
C VAL A 59 10.67 3.69 -1.34
N LYS A 60 10.73 4.21 -2.57
CA LYS A 60 11.23 3.45 -3.71
C LYS A 60 12.70 3.04 -3.53
N ARG A 61 13.58 3.92 -3.04
CA ARG A 61 14.99 3.57 -2.76
C ARG A 61 15.10 2.50 -1.68
N GLU A 62 14.29 2.60 -0.62
CA GLU A 62 14.25 1.62 0.47
C GLU A 62 13.79 0.24 -0.02
N LEU A 63 12.80 0.19 -0.90
CA LEU A 63 12.20 -1.06 -1.38
C LEU A 63 12.92 -1.69 -2.57
N LEU A 64 13.67 -0.92 -3.35
CA LEU A 64 14.39 -1.40 -4.53
C LEU A 64 15.26 -2.65 -4.27
N PRO A 65 16.02 -2.76 -3.16
CA PRO A 65 16.80 -3.98 -2.86
C PRO A 65 15.96 -5.13 -2.28
N GLU A 66 14.75 -4.87 -1.78
CA GLU A 66 14.00 -5.81 -0.94
C GLU A 66 12.91 -6.58 -1.69
N ILE A 67 12.34 -6.00 -2.74
CA ILE A 67 11.13 -6.52 -3.41
C ILE A 67 11.16 -6.33 -4.93
N ASN A 68 10.30 -7.04 -5.66
CA ASN A 68 10.11 -6.82 -7.09
C ASN A 68 9.38 -5.48 -7.34
N ILE A 69 10.16 -4.42 -7.51
CA ILE A 69 9.64 -3.06 -7.72
C ILE A 69 8.78 -2.92 -8.99
N GLY A 70 8.90 -3.84 -9.95
CA GLY A 70 8.12 -3.79 -11.20
C GLY A 70 6.61 -3.93 -11.00
N ASN A 71 6.19 -4.56 -9.90
CA ASN A 71 4.79 -4.69 -9.52
C ASN A 71 4.33 -3.57 -8.56
N VAL A 72 5.19 -2.61 -8.23
CA VAL A 72 4.90 -1.55 -7.27
C VAL A 72 4.71 -0.22 -7.98
N CYS A 73 3.70 0.53 -7.56
CA CYS A 73 3.45 1.90 -8.01
C CYS A 73 3.35 2.82 -6.82
N PHE A 74 3.85 4.03 -6.99
CA PHE A 74 3.93 5.02 -5.94
C PHE A 74 3.02 6.20 -6.29
N PHE A 75 2.30 6.71 -5.29
CA PHE A 75 1.46 7.89 -5.44
C PHE A 75 1.79 8.93 -4.36
N PRO A 76 2.25 10.14 -4.74
CA PRO A 76 2.57 11.19 -3.79
C PRO A 76 1.29 11.78 -3.18
N CYS A 77 1.06 11.54 -1.89
CA CYS A 77 -0.09 12.07 -1.17
C CYS A 77 0.26 12.30 0.31
N PRO A 78 -0.12 13.45 0.91
CA PRO A 78 -0.05 13.63 2.35
C PRO A 78 -0.95 12.63 3.07
N THR A 79 -0.42 11.98 4.09
CA THR A 79 -1.13 11.00 4.92
C THR A 79 -0.85 11.29 6.39
N ASN A 80 -1.80 10.97 7.26
CA ASN A 80 -1.69 11.17 8.70
C ASN A 80 -1.52 9.86 9.48
N ASP A 81 -1.82 8.71 8.86
CA ASP A 81 -1.59 7.36 9.40
C ASP A 81 -1.55 6.33 8.25
N THR A 82 -1.42 5.04 8.58
CA THR A 82 -1.13 3.95 7.64
C THR A 82 -2.33 3.04 7.30
N TRP A 83 -3.51 3.32 7.87
CA TRP A 83 -4.71 2.46 7.82
C TRP A 83 -5.50 2.56 6.50
N ALA A 84 -4.88 2.16 5.39
CA ALA A 84 -5.52 2.12 4.06
C ALA A 84 -6.84 1.34 4.03
N ARG A 85 -7.05 0.40 4.96
CA ARG A 85 -8.31 -0.33 5.12
C ARG A 85 -9.49 0.58 5.47
N ASP A 86 -9.27 1.59 6.30
CA ASP A 86 -10.36 2.41 6.87
C ASP A 86 -10.63 3.67 6.04
N HIS A 87 -9.60 4.20 5.39
CA HIS A 87 -9.69 5.40 4.56
C HIS A 87 -9.66 5.12 3.05
N GLY A 88 -9.40 3.88 2.65
CA GLY A 88 -9.38 3.46 1.25
C GLY A 88 -10.77 3.45 0.62
N ALA A 89 -10.80 3.48 -0.71
CA ALA A 89 -12.06 3.41 -1.44
C ALA A 89 -12.72 2.02 -1.30
N ILE A 90 -14.06 2.00 -1.21
CA ILE A 90 -14.85 0.77 -1.29
C ILE A 90 -15.18 0.50 -2.76
N THR A 91 -14.68 -0.61 -3.30
CA THR A 91 -14.96 -1.04 -4.68
C THR A 91 -16.38 -1.57 -4.81
N VAL A 92 -17.10 -1.19 -5.87
CA VAL A 92 -18.43 -1.71 -6.19
C VAL A 92 -18.45 -2.08 -7.67
N TRP A 93 -18.98 -3.25 -8.01
CA TRP A 93 -19.23 -3.65 -9.39
C TRP A 93 -20.66 -3.31 -9.78
N GLU A 94 -20.83 -2.84 -11.01
CA GLU A 94 -22.12 -2.52 -11.60
C GLU A 94 -22.30 -3.30 -12.91
N ASN A 95 -23.28 -4.21 -12.93
CA ASN A 95 -23.65 -4.89 -14.17
C ASN A 95 -24.37 -3.90 -15.09
N HIS A 96 -23.89 -3.78 -16.33
CA HIS A 96 -24.58 -3.13 -17.44
C HIS A 96 -25.82 -3.90 -17.86
#